data_AF-K1S9H3-F1
#
_entry.id   AF-K1S9H3-F1
#
_cell.length_a   1.000
_cell.length_b   1.000
_cell.length_c   1.000
_cell.angle_alpha   90.00
_cell.angle_beta   90.00
_cell.angle_gamma   90.00
#
_symmetry.space_group_name_H-M   'P 1'
#
loop_
_entity.id
_entity.type
_entity.pdbx_description
1 polymer ?
#
loop_
_entity_poly.entity_id
_entity_poly.type
_entity_poly.pdbx_seq_one_letter_code
_entity_poly.pdbx_strand_id
1 'polypeptide(L)'
;IGISPSLSYEFGEELVRVAEKNDIPYQLEVMGGRTGTNLDGMTTERGGIKSALISIPQKYMHTGIEVVSVTDIELCARLIAAYILGGDLNA
;
A
#
# COMPACT_ATOMS: atom_id res chain seq x y z
N ILE A 1 3.25 3.38 1.80
CA ILE A 1 3.53 1.98 1.46
C ILE A 1 3.60 1.22 2.77
N GLY A 2 2.68 0.28 2.98
CA GLY A 2 2.57 -0.48 4.22
C GLY A 2 3.65 -1.55 4.34
N ILE A 3 4.27 -1.65 5.51
CA ILE A 3 5.28 -2.64 5.87
C ILE A 3 4.79 -3.36 7.12
N SER A 4 4.57 -4.66 6.99
CA SER A 4 4.06 -5.50 8.07
C SER A 4 4.46 -6.96 7.89
N PRO A 5 4.60 -7.73 8.97
CA PRO A 5 4.77 -9.18 8.90
C PRO A 5 3.65 -9.94 8.18
N SER A 6 2.44 -9.36 8.05
CA SER A 6 1.32 -9.95 7.33
C SER A 6 1.28 -9.61 5.83
N LEU A 7 2.21 -8.78 5.33
CA LEU A 7 2.32 -8.38 3.93
C LEU A 7 3.51 -9.06 3.23
N SER A 8 3.45 -9.16 1.90
CA SER A 8 4.60 -9.64 1.12
C SER A 8 5.70 -8.59 1.11
N TYR A 9 6.90 -9.00 1.54
CA TYR A 9 8.08 -8.16 1.51
C TYR A 9 8.46 -7.78 0.08
N GLU A 10 8.40 -8.75 -0.84
CA GLU A 10 8.73 -8.58 -2.25
C GLU A 10 7.84 -7.55 -2.93
N PHE A 11 6.52 -7.59 -2.67
CA PHE A 11 5.61 -6.58 -3.22
C PHE A 11 5.86 -5.19 -2.62
N GLY A 12 6.22 -5.10 -1.34
CA GLY A 12 6.60 -3.83 -0.70
C GLY A 12 7.82 -3.19 -1.36
N GLU A 13 8.88 -3.98 -1.59
CA GLU A 13 10.09 -3.54 -2.30
C GLU A 13 9.78 -3.16 -3.75
N GLU A 14 8.89 -3.88 -4.44
CA GLU A 14 8.47 -3.53 -5.80
C GLU A 14 7.78 -2.16 -5.82
N LEU A 15 6.86 -1.92 -4.89
CA LEU A 15 6.17 -0.63 -4.81
C LEU A 15 7.13 0.53 -4.54
N VAL A 16 8.15 0.30 -3.70
CA VAL A 16 9.21 1.30 -3.47
C VAL A 16 9.99 1.56 -4.75
N ARG A 17 10.46 0.49 -5.43
CA ARG A 17 11.20 0.60 -6.69
C ARG A 17 10.39 1.31 -7.78
N VAL A 18 9.10 1.02 -7.90
CA VAL A 18 8.20 1.69 -8.84
C VAL A 18 8.04 3.17 -8.48
N ALA A 19 7.88 3.49 -7.19
CA ALA A 19 7.76 4.87 -6.75
C ALA A 19 9.03 5.68 -7.08
N GLU A 20 10.21 5.15 -6.77
CA GLU A 20 11.51 5.77 -7.05
C GLU A 20 11.73 5.94 -8.56
N LYS A 21 11.48 4.91 -9.37
CA LYS A 21 11.63 4.97 -10.84
C LYS A 21 10.76 6.04 -11.51
N ASN A 22 9.61 6.36 -10.92
CA ASN A 22 8.64 7.30 -11.47
C ASN A 22 8.62 8.65 -10.73
N ASP A 23 9.60 8.91 -9.86
CA ASP A 23 9.69 10.12 -9.04
C ASP A 23 8.38 10.42 -8.27
N ILE A 24 7.75 9.38 -7.72
CA ILE A 24 6.53 9.49 -6.93
C ILE A 24 6.91 9.55 -5.45
N PRO A 25 6.66 10.68 -4.74
CA PRO A 25 6.91 10.76 -3.31
C PRO A 25 6.08 9.72 -2.55
N TYR A 26 6.70 9.05 -1.58
CA TYR A 26 6.04 8.06 -0.74
C TYR A 26 6.54 8.15 0.69
N GLN A 27 5.78 7.54 1.60
CA GLN A 27 6.16 7.31 2.98
C GLN A 27 5.97 5.84 3.33
N LEU A 28 6.78 5.34 4.26
CA LEU A 28 6.61 4.00 4.81
C LEU A 28 5.65 4.06 6.01
N GLU A 29 4.68 3.17 6.01
CA GLU A 29 3.75 2.95 7.12
C GLU A 29 4.13 1.61 7.75
N VAL A 30 4.80 1.64 8.91
CA VAL A 30 5.32 0.44 9.56
C VAL A 30 4.33 -0.02 10.62
N MET A 31 3.80 -1.24 10.47
CA MET A 31 2.97 -1.90 11.48
C MET A 31 3.71 -3.11 12.06
N GLY A 32 3.78 -3.19 13.40
CA GLY A 32 4.48 -4.27 14.10
C GLY A 32 3.80 -5.65 14.05
N GLY A 33 2.67 -5.76 13.38
CA GLY A 33 1.89 -6.99 13.31
C GLY A 33 0.86 -6.87 12.19
N ARG A 34 -0.42 -7.00 12.53
CA ARG A 34 -1.53 -6.86 11.59
C ARG A 34 -1.61 -5.43 11.02
N THR A 35 -2.13 -5.31 9.80
CA THR A 35 -2.45 -4.02 9.17
C THR A 35 -3.66 -3.34 9.83
N GLY A 36 -4.54 -4.11 10.46
CA GLY A 36 -5.81 -3.61 11.02
C GLY A 36 -6.91 -3.44 9.97
N THR A 37 -6.67 -3.89 8.73
CA THR A 37 -7.61 -3.77 7.60
C THR A 37 -8.17 -5.13 7.19
N ASN A 38 -9.14 -5.14 6.27
CA ASN A 38 -9.66 -6.39 5.69
C ASN A 38 -8.57 -7.22 5.00
N LEU A 39 -7.45 -6.59 4.60
CA LEU A 39 -6.32 -7.25 3.97
C LEU A 39 -5.73 -8.36 4.84
N ASP A 40 -5.75 -8.20 6.17
CA ASP A 40 -5.23 -9.23 7.08
C ASP A 40 -5.99 -10.55 7.03
N GLY A 41 -7.27 -10.53 6.66
CA GLY A 41 -8.03 -11.75 6.38
C GLY A 41 -7.64 -12.31 5.03
N MET A 42 -7.63 -11.44 4.00
CA MET A 42 -7.33 -11.80 2.61
C MET A 42 -5.97 -12.47 2.44
N THR A 43 -4.94 -12.03 3.17
CA THR A 43 -3.59 -12.62 3.07
C THR A 43 -3.56 -14.10 3.44
N THR A 44 -4.48 -14.56 4.28
CA THR A 44 -4.59 -15.95 4.75
C THR A 44 -5.60 -16.80 3.99
N GLU A 45 -6.36 -16.19 3.07
CA GLU A 45 -7.38 -16.91 2.32
C GLU A 45 -6.76 -17.93 1.35
N ARG A 46 -7.45 -19.06 1.17
CA ARG A 46 -7.01 -20.19 0.35
C ARG A 46 -5.62 -20.70 0.78
N GLY A 47 -4.62 -20.59 -0.08
CA GLY A 47 -3.22 -20.99 0.17
C GLY A 47 -2.30 -19.82 0.51
N GLY A 48 -2.87 -18.65 0.81
CA GLY A 48 -2.14 -17.40 0.97
C GLY A 48 -2.20 -16.55 -0.29
N ILE A 49 -2.58 -15.28 -0.13
CA ILE A 49 -2.63 -14.31 -1.22
C ILE A 49 -1.52 -13.29 -0.99
N LYS A 50 -0.50 -13.28 -1.87
CA LYS A 50 0.52 -12.22 -1.87
C LYS A 50 -0.17 -10.87 -1.96
N SER A 51 0.12 -10.01 -0.99
CA SER A 51 -0.63 -8.78 -0.77
C SER A 51 0.32 -7.66 -0.38
N ALA A 52 0.02 -6.46 -0.86
CA ALA A 52 0.66 -5.22 -0.43
C ALA A 52 -0.41 -4.19 -0.09
N LEU A 53 -0.01 -3.18 0.69
CA LEU A 53 -0.89 -2.14 1.20
C LEU A 53 -0.41 -0.76 0.75
N ILE A 54 -1.31 0.02 0.18
CA ILE A 54 -1.13 1.44 -0.12
C ILE A 54 -2.20 2.20 0.66
N SER A 55 -1.76 3.15 1.47
CA SER A 55 -2.62 3.92 2.37
C SER A 55 -2.56 5.39 2.00
N ILE A 56 -3.72 6.06 2.03
CA ILE A 56 -3.79 7.52 1.98
C ILE A 56 -3.64 8.04 3.41
N PRO A 57 -2.66 8.92 3.70
CA PRO A 57 -2.56 9.56 5.00
C PRO A 57 -3.84 10.32 5.32
N GLN A 58 -4.44 10.02 6.47
CA GLN A 58 -5.72 10.59 6.86
C GLN A 58 -5.78 10.94 8.34
N LYS A 59 -6.70 11.84 8.70
CA LYS A 59 -7.02 12.19 10.09
C LYS A 59 -8.48 11.92 10.38
N TYR A 60 -8.73 11.54 11.63
CA TYR A 60 -10.07 11.29 12.18
C TYR A 60 -10.77 10.07 11.57
N MET A 61 -9.99 9.02 11.30
CA MET A 61 -10.46 7.71 10.86
C MET A 61 -11.61 7.21 11.76
N HIS A 62 -12.66 6.65 11.16
CA HIS A 62 -13.87 6.15 11.85
C HIS A 62 -14.77 7.23 12.48
N THR A 63 -14.61 8.49 12.10
CA THR A 63 -15.56 9.56 12.46
C THR A 63 -16.45 9.91 11.27
N GLY A 64 -17.53 10.67 11.51
CA GLY A 64 -18.42 11.10 10.43
C GLY A 64 -17.80 12.11 9.45
N ILE A 65 -16.66 12.71 9.79
CA ILE A 65 -15.95 13.68 8.96
C ILE A 65 -14.45 13.38 9.05
N GLU A 66 -13.88 12.86 7.96
CA GLU A 66 -12.45 12.59 7.84
C GLU A 66 -11.73 13.71 7.08
N VAL A 67 -10.41 13.80 7.25
CA VAL A 67 -9.58 14.80 6.57
C VAL A 67 -8.41 14.12 5.86
N VAL A 68 -8.25 14.43 4.58
CA VAL A 68 -7.19 13.92 3.69
C VAL A 68 -6.64 15.06 2.83
N SER A 69 -5.44 14.87 2.29
CA SER A 69 -4.92 15.73 1.22
C SER A 69 -5.35 15.19 -0.14
N VAL A 70 -5.86 16.06 -1.02
CA VAL A 70 -6.19 15.67 -2.41
C VAL A 70 -4.93 15.23 -3.17
N THR A 71 -3.79 15.86 -2.89
CA THR A 71 -2.50 15.48 -3.47
C THR A 71 -2.12 14.04 -3.11
N ASP A 72 -2.36 13.61 -1.87
CA ASP A 72 -2.02 12.24 -1.46
C ASP A 72 -2.92 11.20 -2.16
N ILE A 73 -4.18 11.54 -2.44
CA ILE A 73 -5.08 10.69 -3.25
C ILE A 73 -4.51 10.50 -4.65
N GLU A 74 -4.10 11.60 -5.30
CA GLU A 74 -3.52 11.56 -6.65
C GLU A 74 -2.20 10.78 -6.69
N LEU A 75 -1.32 10.97 -5.70
CA LEU A 75 -0.06 10.23 -5.60
C LEU A 75 -0.28 8.73 -5.39
N CYS A 76 -1.25 8.34 -4.55
CA CYS A 76 -1.62 6.93 -4.38
C CYS A 76 -2.14 6.33 -5.69
N ALA A 77 -3.03 7.05 -6.39
CA ALA A 77 -3.55 6.61 -7.68
C ALA A 77 -2.43 6.47 -8.73
N ARG A 78 -1.49 7.42 -8.78
CA ARG A 78 -0.32 7.37 -9.67
C ARG A 78 0.58 6.17 -9.36
N LEU A 79 0.82 5.87 -8.08
CA LEU A 79 1.63 4.72 -7.70
C LEU A 79 0.97 3.40 -8.11
N ILE A 80 -0.34 3.26 -7.87
CA ILE A 80 -1.11 2.08 -8.30
C ILE A 80 -1.04 1.91 -9.82
N ALA A 81 -1.27 2.99 -10.57
CA ALA A 81 -1.20 2.96 -12.03
C ALA A 81 0.21 2.61 -12.54
N ALA A 82 1.25 3.21 -11.96
CA ALA A 82 2.63 2.93 -12.32
C ALA A 82 3.02 1.46 -12.05
N TYR A 83 2.53 0.90 -10.94
CA TYR A 83 2.74 -0.51 -10.61
C TYR A 83 2.04 -1.44 -11.60
N ILE A 84 0.80 -1.14 -12.00
CA ILE A 84 0.07 -1.96 -12.98
C ILE A 84 0.73 -1.90 -14.37
N LEU A 85 1.21 -0.73 -14.78
CA LEU A 85 1.76 -0.52 -16.13
C LEU A 85 3.22 -0.95 -16.26
N GLY A 86 3.98 -0.96 -15.17
CA GLY A 86 5.43 -1.17 -15.20
C GLY A 86 5.99 -2.10 -14.13
N GLY A 87 5.17 -2.61 -13.23
CA GLY A 87 5.55 -3.62 -12.24
C GLY A 87 5.54 -5.02 -12.85
N ASP A 88 6.44 -5.88 -12.39
CA ASP A 88 6.49 -7.26 -12.85
C ASP A 88 5.38 -8.08 -12.17
N LEU A 89 4.41 -8.55 -12.95
CA LEU A 89 3.32 -9.41 -12.47
C LEU A 89 3.81 -10.76 -11.92
N ASN A 90 5.09 -11.08 -12.08
CA ASN A 90 5.70 -12.34 -11.62
C ASN A 90 6.61 -12.19 -10.38
N ALA A 91 6.60 -11.03 -9.71
CA ALA A 91 7.31 -10.84 -8.43
C ALA A 91 6.76 -11.74 -7.29
#